data_AF-F9FLP4-F1
#
_entry.id   AF-F9FLP4-F1
#
_cell.length_a   1.000
_cell.length_b   1.000
_cell.length_c   1.000
_cell.angle_alpha   90.00
_cell.angle_beta   90.00
_cell.angle_gamma   90.00
#
_symmetry.space_group_name_H-M   'P 1'
#
loop_
_entity.id
_entity.type
_entity.pdbx_description
1 polymer ?
#
loop_
_entity_poly.entity_id
_entity_poly.type
_entity_poly.pdbx_seq_one_letter_code
_entity_poly.pdbx_strand_id
1 'polypeptide(L)'
;MRRIKRNSEFIQETKYNQLALTFWTCLQLESDLIAEMQLPPSGLLSYEDDMPHPNMSLLEGFNQRILDSYPGQLYLRTHLNSIHRMFYAPEDPAKPGKDKFRNVGVVSDAVS
;
A
#
# COMPACT_ATOMS: atom_id res chain seq x y z
N MET A 1 -5.42 4.50 14.09
CA MET A 1 -5.14 4.06 12.71
C MET A 1 -5.78 2.71 12.40
N ARG A 2 -5.37 1.59 13.03
CA ARG A 2 -5.96 0.24 12.79
C ARG A 2 -7.50 0.18 12.83
N ARG A 3 -8.13 0.84 13.81
CA ARG A 3 -9.61 0.90 13.91
C ARG A 3 -10.24 1.53 12.65
N ILE A 4 -9.69 2.66 12.21
CA ILE A 4 -10.16 3.40 11.04
C ILE A 4 -10.07 2.51 9.79
N LYS A 5 -8.93 1.84 9.61
CA LYS A 5 -8.73 0.88 8.51
C LYS A 5 -9.72 -0.28 8.56
N ARG A 6 -9.89 -0.92 9.73
CA ARG A 6 -10.78 -2.09 9.90
C ARG A 6 -12.25 -1.76 9.66
N ASN A 7 -12.67 -0.55 10.03
CA ASN A 7 -14.04 -0.09 9.83
C ASN A 7 -14.27 0.49 8.42
N SER A 8 -13.24 0.52 7.56
CA SER A 8 -13.29 1.16 6.24
C SER A 8 -13.73 2.64 6.31
N GLU A 9 -13.39 3.32 7.41
CA GLU A 9 -13.74 4.71 7.64
C GLU A 9 -12.69 5.64 7.01
N PHE A 10 -13.13 6.82 6.55
CA PHE A 10 -12.21 7.90 6.20
C PHE A 10 -11.66 8.58 7.45
N ILE A 11 -10.38 8.94 7.40
CA ILE A 11 -9.75 9.76 8.43
C ILE A 11 -10.45 11.13 8.47
N GLN A 12 -10.83 11.59 9.67
CA GLN A 12 -11.50 12.87 9.90
C GLN A 12 -10.56 13.92 10.53
N GLU A 13 -9.58 13.49 11.32
CA GLU A 13 -8.67 14.41 12.02
C GLU A 13 -7.37 14.62 11.24
N THR A 14 -6.98 15.88 11.04
CA THR A 14 -5.77 16.28 10.30
C THR A 14 -4.51 15.61 10.85
N LYS A 15 -4.38 15.46 12.17
CA LYS A 15 -3.24 14.80 12.81
C LYS A 15 -3.07 13.35 12.34
N TYR A 16 -4.16 12.58 12.29
CA TYR A 16 -4.13 11.21 11.81
C TYR A 16 -3.92 11.15 10.30
N ASN A 17 -4.41 12.14 9.56
CA ASN A 17 -4.22 12.22 8.12
C ASN A 17 -2.76 12.47 7.75
N GLN A 18 -2.10 13.38 8.46
CA GLN A 18 -0.67 13.64 8.32
C GLN A 18 0.15 12.38 8.63
N LEU A 19 -0.21 11.64 9.69
CA LEU A 19 0.46 10.37 10.01
C LEU A 19 0.32 9.35 8.86
N ALA A 20 -0.87 9.22 8.27
CA ALA A 20 -1.09 8.35 7.12
C ALA A 20 -0.26 8.81 5.91
N LEU A 21 -0.27 10.11 5.59
CA LEU A 21 0.54 10.67 4.50
C LEU A 21 2.02 10.41 4.69
N THR A 22 2.56 10.66 5.88
CA THR A 22 3.96 10.40 6.20
C THR A 22 4.27 8.91 6.03
N PHE A 23 3.45 8.01 6.59
CA PHE A 23 3.65 6.58 6.46
C PHE A 23 3.72 6.14 5.00
N TRP A 24 2.69 6.47 4.20
CA TRP A 24 2.60 6.02 2.81
C TRP A 24 3.67 6.65 1.91
N THR A 25 4.09 7.87 2.22
CA THR A 25 5.20 8.53 1.51
C THR A 25 6.52 7.87 1.87
N CYS A 26 6.79 7.62 3.16
CA CYS A 26 8.00 6.91 3.60
C CYS A 26 8.07 5.49 3.06
N LEU A 27 6.94 4.77 3.00
CA LEU A 27 6.90 3.41 2.45
C LEU A 27 7.22 3.36 0.94
N GLN A 28 6.75 4.36 0.18
CA GLN A 28 7.13 4.52 -1.23
C GLN A 28 8.63 4.79 -1.36
N LEU A 29 9.14 5.79 -0.64
CA LEU A 29 10.57 6.16 -0.68
C LEU A 29 11.49 5.03 -0.21
N GLU A 30 11.10 4.27 0.81
CA GLU A 30 11.87 3.11 1.28
C GLU A 30 12.00 2.06 0.17
N SER A 31 10.92 1.79 -0.57
CA SER A 31 10.94 0.82 -1.67
C SER A 31 11.93 1.25 -2.75
N ASP A 32 11.94 2.54 -3.10
CA ASP A 32 12.87 3.11 -4.07
C ASP A 32 14.32 3.06 -3.56
N LEU A 33 14.55 3.44 -2.29
CA LEU A 33 15.88 3.40 -1.69
C LEU A 33 16.46 2.00 -1.62
N ILE A 34 15.68 0.99 -1.25
CA ILE A 34 16.14 -0.41 -1.17
C ILE A 34 16.42 -0.98 -2.58
N ALA A 35 15.70 -0.51 -3.61
CA ALA A 35 15.95 -0.91 -4.98
C ALA A 35 17.32 -0.40 -5.48
N GLU A 36 17.70 0.82 -5.10
CA GLU A 36 18.97 1.45 -5.53
C GLU A 36 20.15 1.14 -4.59
N MET A 37 19.87 0.91 -3.31
CA MET A 37 20.87 0.73 -2.25
C MET A 37 20.59 -0.56 -1.47
N GLN A 38 21.61 -1.38 -1.24
CA GLN A 38 21.49 -2.63 -0.45
C GLN A 38 21.39 -2.36 1.06
N LEU A 39 20.39 -1.56 1.46
CA LEU A 39 20.09 -1.23 2.84
C LEU A 39 19.09 -2.23 3.43
N PRO A 40 19.18 -2.51 4.74
CA PRO A 40 18.16 -3.32 5.40
C PRO A 40 16.81 -2.56 5.44
N PRO A 41 15.67 -3.26 5.28
CA PRO A 41 14.37 -2.65 5.44
C PRO A 41 14.13 -2.20 6.89
N SER A 42 13.47 -1.05 7.06
CA SER A 42 13.11 -0.49 8.38
C SER A 42 11.99 -1.26 9.09
N GLY A 43 11.25 -2.09 8.35
CA GLY A 43 10.09 -2.82 8.85
C GLY A 43 8.76 -2.09 8.66
N LEU A 44 8.73 -0.89 8.07
CA LEU A 44 7.50 -0.14 7.76
C LEU A 44 6.48 -0.96 6.96
N LEU A 45 6.97 -1.78 6.02
CA LEU A 45 6.14 -2.65 5.19
C LEU A 45 5.21 -3.57 6.02
N SER A 46 5.64 -3.98 7.22
CA SER A 46 4.83 -4.85 8.10
C SER A 46 3.53 -4.19 8.60
N TYR A 47 3.42 -2.86 8.52
CA TYR A 47 2.25 -2.10 8.93
C TYR A 47 1.36 -1.68 7.77
N GLU A 48 1.70 -2.04 6.53
CA GLU A 48 0.97 -1.64 5.32
C GLU A 48 -0.52 -2.00 5.39
N ASP A 49 -0.83 -3.25 5.74
CA ASP A 49 -2.20 -3.76 5.78
C ASP A 49 -3.06 -3.10 6.87
N ASP A 50 -2.42 -2.57 7.91
CA ASP A 50 -3.04 -1.94 9.07
C ASP A 50 -3.26 -0.42 8.89
N MET A 51 -2.64 0.19 7.87
CA MET A 51 -2.68 1.63 7.69
C MET A 51 -3.87 2.06 6.81
N PRO A 52 -4.71 3.01 7.26
CA PRO A 52 -5.71 3.63 6.40
C PRO A 52 -5.06 4.48 5.30
N HIS A 53 -5.72 4.58 4.15
CA HIS A 53 -5.34 5.56 3.14
C HIS A 53 -5.58 6.98 3.66
N PRO A 54 -4.73 7.95 3.27
CA PRO A 54 -4.94 9.33 3.64
C PRO A 54 -6.19 9.89 2.96
N ASN A 55 -6.92 10.72 3.69
CA ASN A 55 -8.06 11.45 3.19
C ASN A 55 -7.61 12.76 2.55
N MET A 56 -7.68 12.83 1.22
CA MET A 56 -7.26 14.02 0.46
C MET A 56 -8.18 15.23 0.65
N SER A 57 -9.43 15.01 1.08
CA SER A 57 -10.36 16.11 1.33
C SER A 57 -9.96 16.99 2.52
N LEU A 58 -9.05 16.50 3.37
CA LEU A 58 -8.52 17.25 4.53
C LEU A 58 -7.28 18.08 4.19
N LEU A 59 -6.83 18.07 2.94
CA LEU A 59 -5.66 18.82 2.49
C LEU A 59 -6.09 20.10 1.79
N GLU A 60 -5.51 21.21 2.25
CA GLU A 60 -5.77 22.55 1.71
C GLU A 60 -4.48 23.13 1.11
N GLY A 61 -4.61 23.99 0.10
CA GLY A 61 -3.47 24.70 -0.50
C GLY A 61 -2.67 23.90 -1.54
N PHE A 62 -3.11 22.69 -1.91
CA PHE A 62 -2.48 21.87 -2.96
C PHE A 62 -3.27 21.93 -4.27
N ASN A 63 -2.57 21.75 -5.39
CA ASN A 63 -3.20 21.66 -6.71
C ASN A 63 -4.06 20.38 -6.79
N GLN A 64 -5.28 20.49 -7.34
CA GLN A 64 -6.20 19.35 -7.48
C GLN A 64 -5.56 18.15 -8.19
N ARG A 65 -4.74 18.38 -9.22
CA ARG A 65 -4.02 17.31 -9.91
C ARG A 65 -3.15 16.50 -8.96
N ILE A 66 -2.51 17.14 -7.98
CA ILE A 66 -1.67 16.45 -6.99
C ILE A 66 -2.55 15.61 -6.07
N LEU A 67 -3.66 16.19 -5.57
CA LEU A 67 -4.62 15.50 -4.71
C LEU A 67 -5.23 14.27 -5.39
N ASP A 68 -5.50 14.36 -6.70
CA ASP A 68 -6.05 13.25 -7.49
C ASP A 68 -4.97 12.20 -7.84
N SER A 69 -3.73 12.64 -8.08
CA SER A 69 -2.65 11.74 -8.52
C SER A 69 -2.11 10.86 -7.39
N TYR A 70 -2.03 11.38 -6.17
CA TYR A 70 -1.42 10.64 -5.05
C TYR A 70 -2.17 9.35 -4.69
N PRO A 71 -3.51 9.32 -4.55
CA PRO A 71 -4.24 8.06 -4.37
C PRO A 71 -4.00 7.07 -5.50
N GLY A 72 -3.91 7.57 -6.74
CA GLY A 72 -3.58 6.75 -7.92
C GLY A 72 -2.19 6.11 -7.81
N GLN A 73 -1.18 6.87 -7.36
CA GLN A 73 0.16 6.36 -7.11
C GLN A 73 0.17 5.24 -6.05
N LEU A 74 -0.55 5.43 -4.93
CA LEU A 74 -0.67 4.39 -3.89
C LEU A 74 -1.35 3.12 -4.41
N TYR A 75 -2.42 3.28 -5.18
CA TYR A 75 -3.12 2.16 -5.80
C TYR A 75 -2.18 1.38 -6.73
N LEU A 76 -1.50 2.07 -7.65
CA LEU A 76 -0.60 1.44 -8.61
C LEU A 76 0.56 0.72 -7.92
N ARG A 77 1.21 1.35 -6.93
CA ARG A 77 2.28 0.71 -6.13
C ARG A 77 1.77 -0.58 -5.50
N THR A 78 0.66 -0.50 -4.77
CA THR A 78 0.13 -1.64 -4.02
C THR A 78 -0.28 -2.77 -4.96
N HIS A 79 -0.88 -2.43 -6.09
CA HIS A 79 -1.28 -3.39 -7.11
C HIS A 79 -0.07 -4.07 -7.77
N LEU A 80 0.94 -3.30 -8.19
CA LEU A 80 2.18 -3.84 -8.76
C LEU A 80 2.94 -4.70 -7.75
N ASN A 81 3.00 -4.29 -6.48
CA ASN A 81 3.62 -5.09 -5.42
C ASN A 81 2.87 -6.41 -5.18
N SER A 82 1.53 -6.40 -5.23
CA SER A 82 0.71 -7.61 -5.15
C SER A 82 1.03 -8.56 -6.31
N ILE A 83 1.03 -8.05 -7.55
CA ILE A 83 1.42 -8.80 -8.74
C ILE A 83 2.81 -9.39 -8.58
N HIS A 84 3.81 -8.58 -8.19
CA HIS A 84 5.17 -9.04 -8.00
C HIS A 84 5.27 -10.18 -6.98
N ARG A 85 4.55 -10.09 -5.85
CA ARG A 85 4.47 -11.18 -4.86
C ARG A 85 3.81 -12.44 -5.45
N MET A 86 2.74 -12.32 -6.23
CA MET A 86 2.08 -13.48 -6.85
C MET A 86 3.00 -14.24 -7.82
N PHE A 87 3.80 -13.52 -8.61
CA PHE A 87 4.69 -14.15 -9.59
C PHE A 87 6.00 -14.66 -8.98
N TYR A 88 6.54 -13.98 -7.96
CA TYR A 88 7.91 -14.20 -7.49
C TYR A 88 8.05 -14.53 -6.00
N ALA A 89 6.95 -14.71 -5.24
CA ALA A 89 7.07 -15.19 -3.87
C ALA A 89 7.82 -16.55 -3.85
N PRO A 90 8.85 -16.70 -3.00
CA PRO A 90 9.54 -17.98 -2.85
C PRO A 90 8.52 -19.06 -2.53
N GLU A 91 8.63 -20.22 -3.19
CA GLU A 91 7.76 -21.36 -2.88
C GLU A 91 7.93 -21.70 -1.40
N ASP A 92 6.83 -21.75 -0.67
CA ASP A 92 6.83 -22.26 0.70
C ASP A 92 7.23 -23.75 0.62
N PRO A 93 8.39 -24.15 1.18
CA PRO A 93 8.84 -25.55 1.12
C PRO A 93 7.84 -26.51 1.79
N ALA A 94 6.89 -26.00 2.59
CA ALA A 94 5.82 -26.78 3.20
C ALA A 94 4.55 -26.94 2.31
N LYS A 95 4.45 -26.27 1.16
CA LYS A 95 3.27 -26.31 0.27
C LYS A 95 3.67 -26.40 -1.21
N PRO A 96 4.14 -27.57 -1.68
CA PRO A 96 4.46 -27.74 -3.10
C PRO A 96 3.18 -27.69 -3.95
N GLY A 97 3.16 -26.81 -4.97
CA GLY A 97 2.30 -26.95 -6.13
C GLY A 97 0.81 -26.58 -6.01
N LYS A 98 0.43 -25.50 -5.31
CA LYS A 98 -0.91 -24.90 -5.50
C LYS A 98 -0.87 -23.77 -6.51
N ASP A 99 -1.52 -24.00 -7.66
CA ASP A 99 -1.67 -23.13 -8.82
C ASP A 99 -1.62 -21.64 -8.51
N LYS A 100 -0.47 -21.01 -8.83
CA LYS A 100 -0.25 -19.56 -8.73
C LYS A 100 -1.26 -18.74 -9.55
N PHE A 101 -1.95 -19.38 -10.50
CA PHE A 101 -2.90 -18.77 -11.42
C PHE A 101 -4.34 -18.66 -10.89
N ARG A 102 -4.69 -19.34 -9.79
CA ARG A 102 -6.07 -19.32 -9.27
C ARG A 102 -6.39 -18.05 -8.46
N ASN A 103 -5.38 -17.29 -8.06
CA ASN A 103 -5.53 -16.07 -7.26
C ASN A 103 -5.76 -14.79 -8.09
N VAL A 104 -5.35 -14.75 -9.37
CA VAL A 104 -5.47 -13.52 -10.18
C VAL A 104 -6.94 -13.15 -10.43
N GLY A 105 -7.80 -14.13 -10.71
CA GLY A 105 -9.25 -13.91 -10.82
C GLY A 105 -9.87 -13.43 -9.51
N VAL A 106 -9.44 -13.98 -8.38
CA VAL A 106 -9.94 -13.62 -7.04
C VAL A 106 -9.54 -12.19 -6.65
N VAL A 107 -8.34 -11.73 -7.02
CA VAL A 107 -7.89 -10.36 -6.76
C VAL A 107 -8.57 -9.37 -7.72
N SER A 108 -8.83 -9.75 -8.97
CA SER A 108 -9.60 -8.90 -9.90
C SER A 108 -11.05 -8.72 -9.45
N ASP A 109 -11.67 -9.78 -8.91
CA ASP A 109 -13.06 -9.75 -8.42
C ASP A 109 -13.19 -9.01 -7.08
N ALA A 110 -12.14 -8.98 -6.24
CA ALA A 110 -12.16 -8.25 -4.97
C ALA A 110 -12.00 -6.73 -5.11
N VAL A 111 -11.74 -6.24 -6.32
CA VAL A 111 -11.43 -4.84 -6.63
C VAL A 111 -12.43 -4.24 -7.65
N SER A 112 -13.44 -5.02 -8.09
CA SER A 112 -14.58 -4.55 -8.90
C SER A 112 -15.77 -4.12 -8.04
#